data_AF-A0A068UH24-F1
#
_entry.id   AF-A0A068UH24-F1
#
_cell.length_a   1.000
_cell.length_b   1.000
_cell.length_c   1.000
_cell.angle_alpha   90.00
_cell.angle_beta   90.00
_cell.angle_gamma   90.00
#
_symmetry.space_group_name_H-M   'P 1'
#
loop_
_entity.id
_entity.type
_entity.pdbx_description
1 polymer ?
#
loop_
_entity_poly.entity_id
_entity_poly.type
_entity_poly.pdbx_seq_one_letter_code
_entity_poly.pdbx_strand_id
1 'polypeptide(L)' 'MEIDKIAQFFEGKTIFITGATGFLAKIFVEKILRIQPSVKKLFLLMRPSNSKSCSQRLYQEIIDTELFKVLREK' A
#
# COMPACT_ATOMS: atom_id res chain seq x y z
N MET A 1 -8.54 -2.25 22.14
CA MET A 1 -8.04 -3.62 21.83
C MET A 1 -6.66 -3.50 21.18
N GLU A 2 -5.88 -4.57 21.01
CA GLU A 2 -4.53 -4.49 20.42
C GLU A 2 -4.49 -3.84 19.03
N ILE A 3 -5.55 -4.01 18.22
CA ILE A 3 -5.68 -3.40 16.89
C ILE A 3 -5.61 -1.87 16.95
N ASP A 4 -6.21 -1.24 17.96
CA ASP A 4 -6.21 0.22 18.11
C ASP A 4 -4.81 0.75 18.39
N LYS A 5 -4.02 0.01 19.18
CA LYS A 5 -2.61 0.34 19.47
C LYS A 5 -1.75 0.27 18.21
N ILE A 6 -1.98 -0.73 17.36
CA ILE A 6 -1.25 -0.88 16.09
C ILE A 6 -1.65 0.23 15.10
N ALA A 7 -2.93 0.56 15.00
CA ALA A 7 -3.40 1.64 14.14
C ALA A 7 -2.82 2.99 14.55
N GLN A 8 -2.83 3.30 15.85
CA GLN A 8 -2.21 4.50 16.42
C GLN A 8 -0.70 4.53 16.19
N PHE A 9 -0.03 3.38 16.25
CA PHE A 9 1.39 3.32 15.95
C PHE A 9 1.69 3.84 14.54
N PHE A 10 0.86 3.56 13.52
CA PHE A 10 1.14 4.04 12.16
C PHE A 10 0.69 5.49 11.89
N GLU A 11 0.04 6.14 12.84
CA GLU A 11 -0.44 7.52 12.70
C GLU A 11 0.72 8.49 12.45
N GLY A 12 0.57 9.35 11.43
CA GLY A 12 1.57 10.36 11.07
C GLY A 12 2.93 9.81 10.59
N LYS A 13 3.09 8.49 10.50
CA LYS A 13 4.36 7.88 10.09
C LYS A 13 4.56 7.94 8.58
N THR A 14 5.83 8.01 8.20
CA THR A 14 6.29 7.79 6.84
C THR A 14 6.87 6.38 6.76
N ILE A 15 6.37 5.56 5.83
CA ILE A 15 6.74 4.14 5.73
C ILE A 15 7.38 3.90 4.37
N PHE A 16 8.54 3.23 4.36
CA PHE A 16 9.21 2.77 3.14
C PHE A 16 9.04 1.26 3.01
N ILE A 17 8.49 0.82 1.88
CA ILE A 17 8.16 -0.59 1.63
C ILE A 17 8.92 -1.05 0.38
N THR A 18 9.68 -2.12 0.53
CA THR A 18 10.33 -2.82 -0.57
C THR A 18 9.48 -4.03 -0.98
N GLY A 19 9.64 -4.49 -2.23
CA GLY A 19 8.90 -5.64 -2.71
C GLY A 19 7.38 -5.42 -2.76
N ALA A 20 6.93 -4.18 -2.97
CA ALA A 20 5.51 -3.78 -2.92
C ALA A 20 4.61 -4.56 -3.89
N THR A 21 5.18 -5.16 -4.94
CA THR A 21 4.45 -6.03 -5.89
C THR A 21 4.29 -7.47 -5.40
N GLY A 22 4.88 -7.84 -4.26
CA GLY A 22 4.69 -9.14 -3.64
C GLY A 22 3.30 -9.29 -3.03
N PHE A 23 2.79 -10.51 -2.98
CA PHE A 23 1.43 -10.81 -2.49
C PHE A 23 1.14 -10.19 -1.10
N LEU A 24 1.99 -10.48 -0.11
CA LEU A 24 1.81 -9.97 1.25
C LEU A 24 2.02 -8.45 1.34
N ALA A 25 2.96 -7.91 0.57
CA ALA A 25 3.27 -6.48 0.62
C ALA A 25 2.07 -5.63 0.13
N LYS A 26 1.35 -6.08 -0.90
CA LYS A 26 0.12 -5.42 -1.37
C LYS A 26 -0.95 -5.40 -0.29
N ILE A 27 -1.15 -6.54 0.39
CA ILE A 27 -2.12 -6.66 1.49
C ILE A 27 -1.74 -5.72 2.63
N PHE A 28 -0.47 -5.64 2.98
CA PHE A 28 0.01 -4.74 4.01
C PHE A 28 -0.23 -3.26 3.67
N VAL A 29 0.04 -2.85 2.43
CA VAL A 29 -0.24 -1.50 1.93
C VAL A 29 -1.73 -1.18 2.00
N GLU A 30 -2.59 -2.06 1.48
CA GLU A 30 -4.06 -1.93 1.55
C GLU A 30 -4.52 -1.76 3.01
N LYS A 31 -4.04 -2.64 3.88
CA LYS A 31 -4.44 -2.70 5.28
C LYS A 31 -4.09 -1.43 6.03
N ILE A 32 -2.88 -0.89 5.82
CA ILE A 32 -2.47 0.39 6.41
C ILE A 32 -3.41 1.50 5.94
N LEU A 33 -3.59 1.65 4.62
CA LEU A 33 -4.41 2.72 4.05
C LEU A 33 -5.87 2.64 4.51
N ARG A 34 -6.40 1.42 4.70
CA ARG A 34 -7.80 1.24 5.12
C ARG A 34 -8.03 1.47 6.61
N ILE A 35 -7.10 1.04 7.46
CA ILE A 35 -7.25 1.12 8.92
C ILE A 35 -6.71 2.42 9.50
N GLN A 36 -5.61 2.93 8.95
CA GLN A 36 -4.99 4.16 9.40
C GLN A 36 -4.82 5.14 8.23
N PRO A 37 -5.90 5.84 7.84
CA PRO A 37 -5.84 6.81 6.75
C PRO A 37 -4.95 8.02 7.08
N SER A 38 -4.63 8.27 8.35
CA SER A 38 -3.75 9.37 8.80
C SER A 38 -2.25 9.02 8.71
N VAL A 39 -1.87 7.95 8.00
CA VAL A 39 -0.47 7.71 7.65
C VAL A 39 0.04 8.86 6.78
N LYS A 40 1.23 9.39 7.08
CA LYS A 40 1.73 10.61 6.42
C LYS A 40 2.12 10.35 4.96
N LYS A 41 2.87 9.27 4.71
CA LYS A 41 3.30 8.89 3.36
C LYS A 41 3.74 7.44 3.30
N LEU A 42 3.37 6.76 2.21
CA LEU A 42 3.92 5.46 1.82
C LEU A 42 4.87 5.65 0.63
N PHE A 43 6.10 5.17 0.76
CA PHE A 43 7.08 5.09 -0.32
C PHE A 43 7.23 3.63 -0.75
N LEU A 44 6.94 3.33 -2.00
CA LEU A 44 7.02 1.97 -2.54
C LEU A 44 8.22 1.86 -3.47
N LEU A 45 9.21 1.02 -3.12
CA LEU A 45 10.30 0.69 -4.03
C LEU A 45 9.83 -0.38 -5.01
N MET A 46 9.72 0.03 -6.27
CA MET A 46 9.31 -0.82 -7.38
C MET A 46 10.39 -0.85 -8.45
N ARG A 47 10.65 -2.04 -8.98
CA ARG A 47 11.49 -2.18 -10.18
C ARG A 47 10.62 -1.91 -11.41
N PRO A 48 11.12 -1.24 -12.45
CA PRO A 48 10.44 -1.25 -13.74
C PRO A 48 10.44 -2.68 -14.32
N SER A 49 9.61 -2.92 -15.33
CA SER A 49 9.74 -4.10 -16.19
C SER A 49 10.16 -3.66 -17.59
N ASN A 50 10.68 -4.56 -18.42
CA ASN A 50 11.20 -4.22 -19.75
C ASN A 50 10.19 -3.46 -20.63
N SER A 51 8.89 -3.67 -20.42
CA SER A 51 7.80 -3.07 -21.21
C SER A 51 6.92 -2.08 -20.45
N LYS A 52 7.08 -1.93 -19.13
CA LYS A 52 6.19 -1.09 -18.31
C LYS A 52 6.96 -0.24 -17.31
N SER A 53 6.59 1.04 -17.25
CA SER A 53 7.11 1.98 -16.25
C SER A 53 6.70 1.58 -14.82
N CYS A 54 7.42 2.08 -13.81
CA CYS A 54 7.04 1.83 -12.41
C CYS A 54 5.61 2.28 -12.11
N SER A 55 5.17 3.41 -12.66
CA SER A 55 3.80 3.91 -12.50
C SER A 55 2.76 2.97 -13.13
N GLN A 56 2.99 2.50 -14.36
CA GLN A 56 2.10 1.53 -15.00
C GLN A 56 1.99 0.23 -14.19
N ARG A 57 3.11 -0.26 -13.67
CA ARG A 57 3.14 -1.43 -12.79
C ARG A 57 2.40 -1.18 -11.48
N LEU A 58 2.55 -0.01 -10.87
CA LEU A 58 1.83 0.37 -9.66
C LEU A 58 0.32 0.27 -9.87
N TYR A 59 -0.20 0.87 -10.95
CA TYR A 59 -1.62 0.79 -11.24
C TYR A 59 -2.06 -0.65 -11.50
N GLN A 60 -1.47 -1.32 -12.49
CA GLN A 60 -1.94 -2.63 -12.93
C GLN A 60 -1.73 -3.75 -11.90
N GLU A 61 -0.63 -3.73 -11.15
CA GLU A 61 -0.30 -4.82 -10.23
C GLU A 61 -0.77 -4.56 -8.80
N ILE A 62 -1.07 -3.32 -8.41
CA ILE A 62 -1.44 -2.97 -7.04
C ILE A 62 -2.80 -2.28 -7.03
N ILE A 63 -2.90 -1.08 -7.58
CA ILE A 63 -4.08 -0.21 -7.40
C ILE A 63 -5.33 -0.76 -8.09
N ASP A 64 -5.22 -1.37 -9.27
CA ASP A 64 -6.36 -1.88 -10.04
C ASP A 64 -6.82 -3.28 -9.60
N THR A 65 -6.08 -3.91 -8.68
CA THR A 65 -6.44 -5.25 -8.19
C THR A 65 -7.71 -5.21 -7.33
N GLU A 66 -8.43 -6.33 -7.27
CA GLU A 66 -9.66 -6.43 -6.44
C GLU A 66 -9.40 -6.15 -4.96
N LEU A 67 -8.18 -6.43 -4.49
CA LEU A 67 -7.73 -6.13 -3.13
C LEU A 67 -7.94 -4.64 -2.76
N PHE A 68 -7.73 -3.72 -3.71
CA PHE A 68 -7.82 -2.28 -3.49
C PHE A 68 -9.21 -1.70 -3.78
N LYS A 69 -10.19 -2.52 -4.17
CA LYS A 69 -11.54 -2.03 -4.54
C LYS A 69 -12.18 -1.18 -3.45
N VAL A 70 -12.14 -1.65 -2.21
CA VAL A 70 -12.69 -0.93 -1.04
C VAL A 70 -12.05 0.45 -0.86
N LEU A 71 -10.76 0.59 -1.17
CA LEU A 71 -10.06 1.88 -1.09
C LEU A 71 -10.36 2.79 -2.28
N ARG A 72 -10.68 2.24 -3.45
CA ARG A 72 -11.06 3.03 -4.65
C ARG A 72 -12.51 3.53 -4.60
N GLU A 73 -13.38 2.81 -3.89
CA GLU A 73 -14.82 3.13 -3.74
C GLU A 73 -15.10 3.98 -2.49
N LYS A 74 -14.09 4.23 -1.66
CA LYS A 74 -14.14 5.11 -0.49
C LYS A 74 -13.95 6.57 -0.88
#